data_AF-A8WJQ5-F1
#
_entry.id   AF-A8WJQ5-F1
#
_cell.length_a   1.000
_cell.length_b   1.000
_cell.length_c   1.000
_cell.angle_alpha   90.00
_cell.angle_beta   90.00
_cell.angle_gamma   90.00
#
_symmetry.space_group_name_H-M   'P 1'
#
loop_
_entity.id
_entity.type
_entity.pdbx_description
1 polymer ?
#
loop_
_entity_poly.entity_id
_entity_poly.type
_entity_poly.pdbx_seq_one_letter_code
_entity_poly.pdbx_strand_id
1 'polypeptide(L)'
;MYSRYPASTNQPILDHDYGFLNEQFFDIDNSAFSWNSARIPRKCSICSENCPENSKTLKFEGDAIVLLIGQVLRGSFSLKQADNFRKIWRRQKICNLHFSESIDAIFEFLGITKPCGILACSEEMMNVLINRMEGTVAQGISLKRFKNCVYKVALDLENAGKISEKFPETSTSSSVKISYCYLCPNGEKRSEMRNVKTQEARIVLLIGRILLEKLTIKEAISLFNPSESLFSCRFHYSESFEKILNTCEIANPYKVAPWELTKEVMDLVTAIWPGIDENEFSRILKGFLRANKFLKSLLNLDYKQSRIAPKRIHPDSNILENSENVPKIPKISTGNPKKYKCSICSEFKNSEKISGFRLNGQEYLIAVGMVLGEVWTDEQAKNFISSINGKLRISICEIHRFEINCTILQSLKIENIHQLKFCSFSLFDNLMEISRKFCPNLTMSRFFLNFFHFSTGKKNISKSRSAYLEYYEKLHSGENTEKKLCHLE
;
A
#
# COMPACT_ATOMS: atom_id res chain seq x y z
N MET A 1 -7.03 -54.20 28.21
CA MET A 1 -6.77 -55.60 27.81
C MET A 1 -8.10 -56.24 27.45
N TYR A 2 -8.17 -57.03 26.38
CA TYR A 2 -9.39 -57.66 25.81
C TYR A 2 -10.46 -56.68 25.29
N SER A 3 -11.29 -56.97 24.26
CA SER A 3 -11.40 -58.16 23.39
C SER A 3 -11.75 -57.79 21.92
N ARG A 4 -12.05 -58.79 21.08
CA ARG A 4 -12.01 -58.80 19.60
C ARG A 4 -13.38 -58.59 18.89
N TYR A 5 -13.33 -58.08 17.63
CA TYR A 5 -14.05 -58.45 16.36
C TYR A 5 -15.50 -59.04 16.37
N PRO A 6 -16.32 -58.99 15.27
CA PRO A 6 -15.92 -59.03 13.85
C PRO A 6 -16.68 -58.12 12.85
N ALA A 7 -16.37 -58.30 11.55
CA ALA A 7 -17.02 -57.68 10.40
C ALA A 7 -17.84 -58.70 9.58
N SER A 8 -18.80 -58.21 8.78
CA SER A 8 -19.55 -58.93 7.72
C SER A 8 -20.25 -57.85 6.86
N THR A 9 -19.88 -57.58 5.60
CA THR A 9 -20.16 -58.29 4.34
C THR A 9 -21.64 -58.45 3.98
N ASN A 10 -22.07 -57.83 2.85
CA ASN A 10 -22.81 -58.48 1.76
C ASN A 10 -23.01 -57.54 0.55
N GLN A 11 -22.59 -57.99 -0.64
CA GLN A 11 -23.10 -57.57 -1.96
C GLN A 11 -24.04 -58.66 -2.49
N PRO A 12 -24.87 -58.36 -3.52
CA PRO A 12 -24.60 -58.83 -4.90
C PRO A 12 -24.72 -57.68 -5.95
N ILE A 13 -24.16 -57.66 -7.17
CA ILE A 13 -23.97 -58.66 -8.27
C ILE A 13 -25.32 -58.93 -9.01
N LEU A 14 -25.51 -58.82 -10.34
CA LEU A 14 -24.68 -58.38 -11.50
C LEU A 14 -25.61 -57.94 -12.70
N ASP A 15 -24.99 -57.80 -13.88
CA ASP A 15 -25.53 -57.69 -15.27
C ASP A 15 -26.00 -56.29 -15.76
N HIS A 16 -25.36 -55.64 -16.75
CA HIS A 16 -24.97 -55.98 -18.14
C HIS A 16 -26.09 -55.84 -19.18
N ASP A 17 -25.97 -54.84 -20.09
CA ASP A 17 -25.77 -55.15 -21.52
C ASP A 17 -25.21 -53.97 -22.36
N TYR A 18 -24.80 -54.23 -23.60
CA TYR A 18 -23.96 -53.39 -24.48
C TYR A 18 -24.66 -52.81 -25.74
N GLY A 19 -24.07 -51.77 -26.35
CA GLY A 19 -24.30 -51.33 -27.75
C GLY A 19 -23.81 -49.88 -28.00
N PHE A 20 -22.71 -49.58 -28.73
CA PHE A 20 -22.45 -49.68 -30.19
C PHE A 20 -23.48 -48.90 -31.05
N LEU A 21 -23.15 -48.05 -32.05
CA LEU A 21 -21.91 -47.71 -32.80
C LEU A 21 -21.99 -46.24 -33.31
N ASN A 22 -20.84 -45.59 -33.55
CA ASN A 22 -20.46 -45.08 -34.89
C ASN A 22 -19.13 -44.30 -34.87
N GLU A 23 -18.08 -44.95 -35.37
CA GLU A 23 -16.90 -44.30 -35.93
C GLU A 23 -17.02 -44.26 -37.46
N GLN A 24 -16.51 -43.21 -38.11
CA GLN A 24 -16.13 -43.26 -39.52
C GLN A 24 -14.72 -42.70 -39.67
N PHE A 25 -13.82 -43.55 -40.19
CA PHE A 25 -12.57 -43.17 -40.85
C PHE A 25 -12.92 -42.33 -42.12
N PHE A 26 -12.07 -41.52 -42.74
CA PHE A 26 -10.63 -41.60 -43.05
C PHE A 26 -10.00 -40.17 -43.00
N ASP A 27 -8.70 -39.93 -43.14
CA ASP A 27 -7.56 -40.82 -43.45
C ASP A 27 -6.25 -40.35 -42.75
N ILE A 28 -5.12 -41.02 -43.02
CA ILE A 28 -3.77 -40.60 -42.59
C ILE A 28 -2.93 -40.19 -43.81
N ASP A 29 -2.75 -38.88 -43.99
CA ASP A 29 -1.84 -38.35 -45.02
C ASP A 29 -0.45 -38.05 -44.42
N ASN A 30 0.50 -38.96 -44.66
CA ASN A 30 1.87 -38.89 -44.13
C ASN A 30 2.73 -37.89 -44.90
N SER A 31 2.46 -36.59 -44.74
CA SER A 31 3.36 -35.52 -45.19
C SER A 31 4.11 -34.91 -43.99
N ALA A 32 5.43 -34.75 -44.13
CA ALA A 32 6.31 -34.27 -43.06
C ALA A 32 6.05 -32.78 -42.77
N PHE A 33 5.21 -32.48 -41.77
CA PHE A 33 4.84 -31.12 -41.42
C PHE A 33 5.34 -30.67 -40.03
N SER A 34 6.11 -29.58 -40.08
CA SER A 34 6.55 -28.71 -38.98
C SER A 34 5.73 -28.75 -37.69
N TRP A 35 6.39 -28.99 -36.55
CA TRP A 35 5.83 -28.86 -35.19
C TRP A 35 5.60 -27.40 -34.76
N ASN A 36 4.88 -26.62 -35.56
CA ASN A 36 4.22 -25.42 -35.08
C ASN A 36 2.91 -25.82 -34.38
N SER A 37 2.95 -25.90 -33.06
CA SER A 37 1.76 -26.21 -32.24
C SER A 37 0.75 -25.06 -32.32
N ALA A 38 -0.11 -25.14 -33.34
CA ALA A 38 -1.18 -24.18 -33.59
C ALA A 38 -2.04 -24.03 -32.34
N ARG A 39 -2.04 -22.83 -31.75
CA ARG A 39 -2.80 -22.53 -30.54
C ARG A 39 -4.30 -22.62 -30.86
N ILE A 40 -4.95 -23.71 -30.47
CA ILE A 40 -6.40 -23.89 -30.60
C ILE A 40 -7.11 -22.60 -30.15
N PRO A 41 -7.87 -21.93 -31.02
CA PRO A 41 -8.57 -20.70 -30.67
C PRO A 41 -9.52 -20.93 -29.50
N ARG A 42 -9.19 -20.35 -28.35
CA ARG A 42 -10.07 -20.41 -27.19
C ARG A 42 -11.28 -19.50 -27.45
N LYS A 43 -12.44 -20.11 -27.64
CA LYS A 43 -13.75 -19.47 -27.77
C LYS A 43 -14.17 -18.73 -26.50
N CYS A 44 -15.13 -17.82 -26.62
CA CYS A 44 -15.76 -17.12 -25.50
C CYS A 44 -16.73 -18.03 -24.76
N SER A 45 -16.69 -18.08 -23.42
CA SER A 45 -17.62 -18.89 -22.63
C SER A 45 -19.03 -18.28 -22.49
N ILE A 46 -19.32 -17.16 -23.17
CA ILE A 46 -20.66 -16.53 -23.24
C ILE A 46 -21.18 -16.63 -24.68
N CYS A 47 -20.64 -15.86 -25.64
CA CYS A 47 -21.10 -15.90 -27.04
C CYS A 47 -20.67 -17.14 -27.85
N SER A 48 -19.77 -18.00 -27.33
CA SER A 48 -19.18 -19.14 -28.07
C SER A 48 -18.37 -18.81 -29.33
N GLU A 49 -18.23 -17.52 -29.68
CA GLU A 49 -17.42 -17.06 -30.80
C GLU A 49 -15.92 -17.12 -30.49
N ASN A 50 -15.08 -17.07 -31.54
CA ASN A 50 -13.65 -16.89 -31.39
C ASN A 50 -13.38 -15.48 -30.83
N CYS A 51 -12.91 -15.38 -29.59
CA CYS A 51 -12.62 -14.06 -29.05
C CYS A 51 -11.50 -13.38 -29.85
N PRO A 52 -11.63 -12.08 -30.18
CA PRO A 52 -10.49 -11.28 -30.63
C PRO A 52 -9.39 -11.25 -29.55
N GLU A 53 -8.20 -10.76 -29.92
CA GLU A 53 -7.03 -10.67 -29.02
C GLU A 53 -7.37 -9.98 -27.68
N ASN A 54 -8.32 -9.04 -27.73
CA ASN A 54 -8.90 -8.32 -26.60
C ASN A 54 -9.88 -9.19 -25.78
N SER A 55 -9.37 -10.26 -25.18
CA SER A 55 -10.15 -11.18 -24.35
C SER A 55 -9.46 -11.59 -23.06
N LYS A 56 -10.23 -11.56 -21.96
CA LYS A 56 -9.75 -11.72 -20.60
C LYS A 56 -10.11 -13.11 -20.08
N THR A 57 -9.10 -13.88 -19.69
CA THR A 57 -9.32 -15.12 -18.92
C THR A 57 -9.68 -14.75 -17.48
N LEU A 58 -10.80 -15.27 -16.99
CA LEU A 58 -11.24 -15.08 -15.62
C LEU A 58 -10.26 -15.76 -14.63
N LYS A 59 -9.58 -14.90 -13.87
CA LYS A 59 -8.53 -15.26 -12.88
C LYS A 59 -8.93 -14.94 -11.43
N PHE A 60 -9.93 -14.08 -11.23
CA PHE A 60 -10.39 -13.61 -9.91
C PHE A 60 -11.90 -13.72 -9.84
N GLU A 61 -12.42 -14.16 -8.70
CA GLU A 61 -13.87 -14.34 -8.52
C GLU A 61 -14.62 -13.00 -8.61
N GLY A 62 -14.03 -11.92 -8.09
CA GLY A 62 -14.62 -10.58 -8.19
C GLY A 62 -14.87 -10.13 -9.64
N ASP A 63 -13.92 -10.41 -10.55
CA ASP A 63 -14.10 -10.14 -11.97
C ASP A 63 -15.25 -10.99 -12.57
N ALA A 64 -15.44 -12.23 -12.09
CA ALA A 64 -16.55 -13.09 -12.50
C ALA A 64 -17.90 -12.63 -11.93
N ILE A 65 -17.96 -12.17 -10.68
CA ILE A 65 -19.17 -11.64 -10.05
C ILE A 65 -19.64 -10.37 -10.77
N VAL A 66 -18.73 -9.45 -11.12
CA VAL A 66 -19.05 -8.24 -11.91
C VAL A 66 -19.63 -8.61 -13.27
N LEU A 67 -18.98 -9.54 -13.98
CA LEU A 67 -19.48 -10.06 -15.26
C LEU A 67 -20.90 -10.61 -15.11
N LEU A 68 -21.11 -11.53 -14.16
CA LEU A 68 -22.38 -12.24 -13.97
C LEU A 68 -23.52 -11.32 -13.53
N ILE A 69 -23.28 -10.37 -12.61
CA ILE A 69 -24.28 -9.39 -12.21
C ILE A 69 -24.72 -8.56 -13.43
N GLY A 70 -23.78 -8.08 -14.24
CA GLY A 70 -24.10 -7.36 -15.47
C GLY A 70 -24.89 -8.20 -16.50
N GLN A 71 -24.53 -9.48 -16.69
CA GLN A 71 -25.29 -10.37 -17.59
C GLN A 71 -26.71 -10.68 -17.07
N VAL A 72 -26.92 -10.69 -15.74
CA VAL A 72 -28.26 -10.82 -15.14
C VAL A 72 -29.06 -9.52 -15.30
N LEU A 73 -28.45 -8.35 -15.08
CA LEU A 73 -29.11 -7.05 -15.28
C LEU A 73 -29.58 -6.86 -16.74
N ARG A 74 -28.81 -7.34 -17.72
CA ARG A 74 -29.18 -7.36 -19.14
C ARG A 74 -30.23 -8.41 -19.52
N GLY A 75 -30.63 -9.28 -18.59
CA GLY A 75 -31.50 -10.43 -18.88
C GLY A 75 -30.86 -11.53 -19.74
N SER A 76 -29.58 -11.40 -20.12
CA SER A 76 -28.86 -12.40 -20.91
C SER A 76 -28.64 -13.70 -20.12
N PHE A 77 -28.50 -13.61 -18.79
CA PHE A 77 -28.39 -14.73 -17.87
C PHE A 77 -29.55 -14.69 -16.86
N SER A 78 -30.21 -15.83 -16.65
CA SER A 78 -31.00 -16.06 -15.44
C SER A 78 -30.08 -16.21 -14.21
N LEU A 79 -30.61 -15.95 -13.01
CA LEU A 79 -29.88 -16.19 -11.75
C LEU A 79 -29.33 -17.63 -11.65
N LYS A 80 -30.07 -18.62 -12.16
CA LYS A 80 -29.66 -20.04 -12.19
C LYS A 80 -28.50 -20.30 -13.17
N GLN A 81 -28.51 -19.68 -14.35
CA GLN A 81 -27.36 -19.74 -15.28
C GLN A 81 -26.14 -19.05 -14.68
N ALA A 82 -26.32 -17.92 -14.01
CA ALA A 82 -25.24 -17.20 -13.36
C ALA A 82 -24.63 -17.98 -12.18
N ASP A 83 -25.45 -18.63 -11.35
CA ASP A 83 -24.97 -19.52 -10.29
C ASP A 83 -24.21 -20.74 -10.83
N ASN A 84 -24.73 -21.38 -11.89
CA ASN A 84 -24.03 -22.49 -12.54
C ASN A 84 -22.69 -22.04 -13.14
N PHE A 85 -22.65 -20.88 -13.80
CA PHE A 85 -21.39 -20.30 -14.29
C PHE A 85 -20.45 -19.96 -13.13
N ARG A 86 -20.96 -19.46 -12.00
CA ARG A 86 -20.20 -19.21 -10.76
C ARG A 86 -19.60 -20.48 -10.13
N LYS A 87 -20.04 -21.69 -10.51
CA LYS A 87 -19.37 -22.93 -10.10
C LYS A 87 -18.18 -23.28 -10.99
N ILE A 88 -18.18 -22.86 -12.26
CA ILE A 88 -17.19 -23.24 -13.29
C ILE A 88 -16.36 -22.06 -13.85
N TRP A 89 -16.48 -20.84 -13.30
CA TRP A 89 -15.90 -19.59 -13.83
C TRP A 89 -14.37 -19.59 -14.01
N ARG A 90 -13.65 -20.43 -13.27
CA ARG A 90 -12.18 -20.44 -13.27
C ARG A 90 -11.65 -20.84 -14.65
N ARG A 91 -10.73 -20.05 -15.20
CA ARG A 91 -10.10 -20.26 -16.52
C ARG A 91 -11.03 -20.07 -17.72
N GLN A 92 -12.30 -19.70 -17.53
CA GLN A 92 -13.18 -19.30 -18.63
C GLN A 92 -12.60 -18.07 -19.35
N LYS A 93 -12.74 -18.01 -20.67
CA LYS A 93 -12.23 -16.90 -21.50
C LYS A 93 -13.42 -16.09 -21.99
N ILE A 94 -13.37 -14.78 -21.78
CA ILE A 94 -14.50 -13.88 -22.03
C ILE A 94 -14.02 -12.70 -22.88
N CYS A 95 -14.80 -12.33 -23.89
CA CYS A 95 -14.55 -11.14 -24.70
C CYS A 95 -14.60 -9.87 -23.83
N ASN A 96 -13.75 -8.88 -24.10
CA ASN A 96 -13.84 -7.59 -23.40
C ASN A 96 -15.19 -6.89 -23.65
N LEU A 97 -15.87 -7.18 -24.77
CA LEU A 97 -17.24 -6.72 -25.06
C LEU A 97 -18.20 -7.06 -23.91
N HIS A 98 -18.29 -8.33 -23.50
CA HIS A 98 -19.19 -8.73 -22.40
C HIS A 98 -18.82 -8.13 -21.06
N PHE A 99 -17.54 -7.80 -20.84
CA PHE A 99 -17.15 -7.02 -19.66
C PHE A 99 -17.62 -5.57 -19.74
N SER A 100 -17.55 -4.93 -20.92
CA SER A 100 -18.12 -3.58 -21.14
C SER A 100 -19.61 -3.61 -20.90
N GLU A 101 -20.34 -4.45 -21.63
CA GLU A 101 -21.79 -4.60 -21.51
C GLU A 101 -22.23 -4.86 -20.05
N SER A 102 -21.45 -5.64 -19.29
CA SER A 102 -21.72 -5.87 -17.87
C SER A 102 -21.45 -4.65 -16.97
N ILE A 103 -20.41 -3.86 -17.27
CA ILE A 103 -20.15 -2.59 -16.57
C ILE A 103 -21.22 -1.56 -16.91
N ASP A 104 -21.57 -1.43 -18.18
CA ASP A 104 -22.57 -0.49 -18.69
C ASP A 104 -23.93 -0.75 -18.02
N ALA A 105 -24.37 -2.01 -17.95
CA ALA A 105 -25.61 -2.38 -17.26
C ALA A 105 -25.58 -2.14 -15.73
N ILE A 106 -24.43 -2.33 -15.08
CA ILE A 106 -24.25 -2.01 -13.65
C ILE A 106 -24.30 -0.49 -13.43
N PHE A 107 -23.69 0.29 -14.33
CA PHE A 107 -23.66 1.75 -14.26
C PHE A 107 -25.03 2.36 -14.55
N GLU A 108 -25.75 1.87 -15.55
CA GLU A 108 -27.15 2.22 -15.83
C GLU A 108 -28.04 1.95 -14.61
N PHE A 109 -27.98 0.74 -14.04
CA PHE A 109 -28.78 0.38 -12.85
C PHE A 109 -28.53 1.29 -11.64
N LEU A 110 -27.31 1.82 -11.51
CA LEU A 110 -26.88 2.66 -10.37
C LEU A 110 -26.92 4.17 -10.67
N GLY A 111 -27.30 4.59 -11.88
CA GLY A 111 -27.28 5.99 -12.30
C GLY A 111 -25.88 6.61 -12.41
N ILE A 112 -24.87 5.79 -12.74
CA ILE A 112 -23.46 6.17 -12.80
C ILE A 112 -23.03 6.41 -14.25
N THR A 113 -22.27 7.48 -14.52
CA THR A 113 -21.77 7.81 -15.87
C THR A 113 -20.26 7.67 -16.04
N LYS A 114 -19.51 7.45 -14.95
CA LYS A 114 -18.03 7.37 -14.95
C LYS A 114 -17.53 6.37 -13.90
N PRO A 115 -16.41 5.66 -14.12
CA PRO A 115 -15.93 4.64 -13.18
C PRO A 115 -15.76 5.12 -11.74
N CYS A 116 -15.25 6.33 -11.52
CA CYS A 116 -15.08 6.89 -10.17
C CYS A 116 -16.39 7.02 -9.38
N GLY A 117 -17.54 7.12 -10.06
CA GLY A 117 -18.86 7.21 -9.41
C GLY A 117 -19.22 5.98 -8.58
N ILE A 118 -18.72 4.78 -8.93
CA ILE A 118 -19.00 3.54 -8.18
C ILE A 118 -18.43 3.57 -6.76
N LEU A 119 -17.36 4.33 -6.54
CA LEU A 119 -16.75 4.48 -5.22
C LEU A 119 -17.57 5.41 -4.32
N ALA A 120 -18.23 6.41 -4.91
CA ALA A 120 -19.08 7.39 -4.24
C ALA A 120 -20.57 6.96 -4.14
N CYS A 121 -21.00 5.95 -4.90
CA CYS A 121 -22.37 5.41 -4.88
C CYS A 121 -22.81 5.02 -3.45
N SER A 122 -24.05 5.32 -3.06
CA SER A 122 -24.54 5.03 -1.70
C SER A 122 -24.54 3.53 -1.41
N GLU A 123 -24.41 3.15 -0.14
CA GLU A 123 -24.46 1.74 0.23
C GLU A 123 -25.86 1.16 0.05
N GLU A 124 -26.90 1.98 0.17
CA GLU A 124 -28.30 1.59 -0.06
C GLU A 124 -28.53 1.10 -1.49
N MET A 125 -28.14 1.88 -2.51
CA MET A 125 -28.30 1.49 -3.92
C MET A 125 -27.48 0.24 -4.27
N MET A 126 -26.29 0.11 -3.68
CA MET A 126 -25.45 -1.07 -3.84
C MET A 126 -26.02 -2.30 -3.12
N ASN A 127 -26.68 -2.12 -1.97
CA ASN A 127 -27.44 -3.18 -1.30
C ASN A 127 -28.65 -3.60 -2.12
N VAL A 128 -29.41 -2.68 -2.73
CA VAL A 128 -30.50 -3.02 -3.65
C VAL A 128 -30.00 -3.86 -4.82
N LEU A 129 -28.85 -3.51 -5.41
CA LEU A 129 -28.22 -4.32 -6.47
C LEU A 129 -27.78 -5.71 -5.97
N ILE A 130 -27.10 -5.80 -4.82
CA ILE A 130 -26.61 -7.06 -4.25
C ILE A 130 -27.77 -7.97 -3.83
N ASN A 131 -28.81 -7.43 -3.20
CA ASN A 131 -29.96 -8.18 -2.70
C ASN A 131 -30.84 -8.70 -3.87
N ARG A 132 -30.88 -7.98 -5.00
CA ARG A 132 -31.48 -8.49 -6.24
C ARG A 132 -30.76 -9.72 -6.82
N MET A 133 -29.54 -10.01 -6.33
CA MET A 133 -28.69 -11.15 -6.69
C MET A 133 -28.53 -12.16 -5.53
N GLU A 134 -29.36 -12.04 -4.48
CA GLU A 134 -29.26 -12.80 -3.25
C GLU A 134 -29.46 -14.31 -3.46
N GLY A 135 -28.87 -15.12 -2.59
CA GLY A 135 -28.86 -16.59 -2.68
C GLY A 135 -28.03 -17.20 -3.82
N THR A 136 -27.43 -16.40 -4.71
CA THR A 136 -26.69 -16.90 -5.89
C THR A 136 -25.37 -16.18 -6.15
N VAL A 137 -25.36 -15.16 -7.03
CA VAL A 137 -24.15 -14.62 -7.66
C VAL A 137 -23.30 -13.80 -6.68
N ALA A 138 -23.95 -13.03 -5.81
CA ALA A 138 -23.29 -12.11 -4.89
C ALA A 138 -22.99 -12.71 -3.50
N GLN A 139 -23.27 -13.99 -3.25
CA GLN A 139 -23.09 -14.58 -1.92
C GLN A 139 -21.61 -14.51 -1.48
N GLY A 140 -21.32 -13.84 -0.37
CA GLY A 140 -19.99 -13.76 0.24
C GLY A 140 -19.07 -12.63 -0.26
N ILE A 141 -19.50 -11.79 -1.22
CA ILE A 141 -18.76 -10.56 -1.55
C ILE A 141 -19.24 -9.39 -0.69
N SER A 142 -18.33 -8.64 -0.06
CA SER A 142 -18.70 -7.40 0.63
C SER A 142 -18.94 -6.27 -0.36
N LEU A 143 -19.86 -5.35 -0.05
CA LEU A 143 -20.18 -4.14 -0.85
C LEU A 143 -18.92 -3.42 -1.33
N LYS A 144 -17.99 -3.18 -0.40
CA LYS A 144 -16.68 -2.55 -0.65
C LYS A 144 -15.81 -3.32 -1.64
N ARG A 145 -15.75 -4.66 -1.52
CA ARG A 145 -15.04 -5.52 -2.47
C ARG A 145 -15.71 -5.49 -3.85
N PHE A 146 -17.03 -5.50 -3.89
CA PHE A 146 -17.79 -5.40 -5.15
C PHE A 146 -17.56 -4.05 -5.85
N LYS A 147 -17.71 -2.91 -5.15
CA LYS A 147 -17.33 -1.56 -5.65
C LYS A 147 -15.94 -1.55 -6.26
N ASN A 148 -14.94 -2.10 -5.56
CA ASN A 148 -13.56 -2.18 -6.03
C ASN A 148 -13.41 -3.05 -7.29
N CYS A 149 -14.14 -4.16 -7.39
CA CYS A 149 -14.12 -5.03 -8.56
C CYS A 149 -14.78 -4.39 -9.79
N VAL A 150 -15.91 -3.71 -9.62
CA VAL A 150 -16.56 -2.93 -10.69
C VAL A 150 -15.62 -1.82 -11.18
N TYR A 151 -15.08 -1.01 -10.25
CA TYR A 151 -14.12 0.06 -10.56
C TYR A 151 -12.90 -0.42 -11.34
N LYS A 152 -12.30 -1.54 -10.89
CA LYS A 152 -11.19 -2.20 -11.58
C LYS A 152 -11.56 -2.57 -13.01
N VAL A 153 -12.65 -3.29 -13.20
CA VAL A 153 -13.01 -3.84 -14.51
C VAL A 153 -13.31 -2.71 -15.49
N ALA A 154 -13.99 -1.65 -15.05
CA ALA A 154 -14.21 -0.45 -15.85
C ALA A 154 -12.89 0.24 -16.26
N LEU A 155 -11.94 0.42 -15.33
CA LEU A 155 -10.61 0.96 -15.67
C LEU A 155 -9.78 0.04 -16.57
N ASP A 156 -9.82 -1.28 -16.38
CA ASP A 156 -9.14 -2.25 -17.25
C ASP A 156 -9.63 -2.07 -18.71
N LEU A 157 -10.93 -1.83 -18.90
CA LEU A 157 -11.57 -1.63 -20.21
C LEU A 157 -11.25 -0.27 -20.84
N GLU A 158 -11.37 0.84 -20.09
CA GLU A 158 -11.00 2.17 -20.60
C GLU A 158 -9.55 2.21 -21.11
N ASN A 159 -8.63 1.57 -20.38
CA ASN A 159 -7.23 1.51 -20.77
C ASN A 159 -7.02 0.59 -21.99
N ALA A 160 -7.78 -0.51 -22.12
CA ALA A 160 -7.73 -1.34 -23.32
C ALA A 160 -8.23 -0.61 -24.57
N GLY A 161 -9.28 0.22 -24.45
CA GLY A 161 -9.77 1.06 -25.55
C GLY A 161 -8.75 2.09 -26.02
N LYS A 162 -8.08 2.78 -25.08
CA LYS A 162 -7.04 3.80 -25.37
C LYS A 162 -5.79 3.25 -26.07
N ILE A 163 -5.56 1.94 -26.03
CA ILE A 163 -4.42 1.28 -26.70
C ILE A 163 -4.74 0.95 -28.18
N SER A 164 -6.00 1.12 -28.62
CA SER A 164 -6.43 0.74 -29.97
C SER A 164 -6.08 1.73 -31.09
N GLU A 165 -5.49 2.90 -30.77
CA GLU A 165 -5.02 3.86 -31.80
C GLU A 165 -3.49 3.92 -31.86
N LYS A 166 -2.96 3.32 -32.95
CA LYS A 166 -1.61 3.43 -33.53
C LYS A 166 -0.44 2.63 -32.92
N PHE A 167 -0.01 1.66 -33.73
CA PHE A 167 1.38 1.28 -34.04
C PHE A 167 2.13 0.28 -33.11
N PRO A 168 3.21 -0.36 -33.58
CA PRO A 168 3.19 -1.81 -33.80
C PRO A 168 3.97 -2.62 -32.75
N GLU A 169 3.97 -3.93 -32.93
CA GLU A 169 4.69 -4.91 -32.11
C GLU A 169 6.16 -4.54 -31.85
N THR A 170 6.55 -4.42 -30.58
CA THR A 170 7.67 -5.19 -29.99
C THR A 170 7.87 -4.81 -28.51
N SER A 171 7.40 -5.67 -27.60
CA SER A 171 8.12 -6.09 -26.38
C SER A 171 7.21 -6.92 -25.47
N THR A 172 7.82 -7.86 -24.74
CA THR A 172 7.15 -8.84 -23.89
C THR A 172 6.49 -8.20 -22.66
N SER A 173 5.23 -7.78 -22.81
CA SER A 173 4.45 -7.17 -21.73
C SER A 173 4.05 -8.21 -20.66
N SER A 174 4.88 -8.36 -19.63
CA SER A 174 4.50 -9.13 -18.43
C SER A 174 3.28 -8.48 -17.76
N SER A 175 2.09 -9.05 -17.96
CA SER A 175 0.83 -8.49 -17.46
C SER A 175 0.91 -8.20 -15.96
N VAL A 176 0.95 -6.92 -15.60
CA VAL A 176 1.20 -6.49 -14.22
C VAL A 176 -0.01 -6.84 -13.37
N LYS A 177 0.11 -7.87 -12.53
CA LYS A 177 -0.99 -8.29 -11.62
C LYS A 177 -1.23 -7.20 -10.58
N ILE A 178 -2.31 -6.45 -10.75
CA ILE A 178 -2.87 -5.54 -9.74
C ILE A 178 -3.56 -6.38 -8.65
N SER A 179 -3.43 -5.97 -7.40
CA SER A 179 -4.16 -6.50 -6.25
C SER A 179 -4.85 -5.33 -5.54
N TYR A 180 -5.86 -5.62 -4.72
CA TYR A 180 -6.69 -4.58 -4.09
C TYR A 180 -6.57 -4.62 -2.57
N CYS A 181 -6.57 -3.45 -1.95
CA CYS A 181 -6.63 -3.33 -0.51
C CYS A 181 -7.99 -3.80 -0.01
N TYR A 182 -8.03 -4.67 1.02
CA TYR A 182 -9.30 -5.05 1.66
C TYR A 182 -9.84 -3.93 2.58
N LEU A 183 -9.00 -2.94 2.93
CA LEU A 183 -9.33 -1.84 3.84
C LEU A 183 -9.68 -0.52 3.12
N CYS A 184 -9.45 -0.38 1.81
CA CYS A 184 -9.76 0.84 1.04
C CYS A 184 -9.97 0.52 -0.46
N PRO A 185 -10.34 1.50 -1.33
CA PRO A 185 -10.53 1.23 -2.75
C PRO A 185 -9.25 1.10 -3.58
N ASN A 186 -8.08 1.40 -3.01
CA ASN A 186 -6.83 1.47 -3.76
C ASN A 186 -6.40 0.09 -4.26
N GLY A 187 -6.22 -0.03 -5.58
CA GLY A 187 -5.50 -1.11 -6.24
C GLY A 187 -4.06 -0.71 -6.51
N GLU A 188 -3.12 -1.61 -6.24
CA GLU A 188 -1.69 -1.40 -6.50
C GLU A 188 -1.07 -2.65 -7.15
N LYS A 189 0.12 -2.49 -7.76
CA LYS A 189 0.91 -3.64 -8.23
C LYS A 189 1.12 -4.61 -7.07
N ARG A 190 1.00 -5.92 -7.30
CA ARG A 190 1.12 -6.95 -6.25
C ARG A 190 2.48 -6.94 -5.50
N SER A 191 3.52 -6.32 -6.06
CA SER A 191 4.81 -6.07 -5.39
C SER A 191 4.73 -4.99 -4.31
N GLU A 192 3.84 -4.01 -4.47
CA GLU A 192 3.68 -2.90 -3.54
C GLU A 192 2.75 -3.25 -2.38
N MET A 193 1.77 -4.11 -2.63
CA MET A 193 0.88 -4.64 -1.61
C MET A 193 1.54 -5.62 -0.61
N ARG A 194 0.92 -5.76 0.56
CA ARG A 194 1.27 -6.75 1.59
C ARG A 194 0.17 -7.79 1.73
N ASN A 195 0.54 -9.07 1.75
CA ASN A 195 -0.38 -10.19 1.93
C ASN A 195 -0.63 -10.42 3.43
N VAL A 196 -1.89 -10.40 3.86
CA VAL A 196 -2.30 -10.48 5.26
C VAL A 196 -2.71 -11.91 5.61
N LYS A 197 -1.70 -12.78 5.69
CA LYS A 197 -1.89 -14.23 5.87
C LYS A 197 -2.26 -14.64 7.29
N THR A 198 -1.67 -14.02 8.31
CA THR A 198 -1.81 -14.45 9.71
C THR A 198 -2.88 -13.65 10.44
N GLN A 199 -3.58 -14.28 11.38
CA GLN A 199 -4.48 -13.60 12.32
C GLN A 199 -3.73 -12.50 13.09
N GLU A 200 -2.49 -12.76 13.53
CA GLU A 200 -1.58 -11.76 14.13
C GLU A 200 -1.44 -10.47 13.28
N ALA A 201 -1.42 -10.59 11.94
CA ALA A 201 -1.35 -9.42 11.06
C ALA A 201 -2.72 -8.76 10.81
N ARG A 202 -3.80 -9.54 10.88
CA ARG A 202 -5.17 -9.02 10.73
C ARG A 202 -5.59 -8.21 11.96
N ILE A 203 -5.39 -8.72 13.18
CA ILE A 203 -5.78 -8.02 14.40
C ILE A 203 -5.13 -6.63 14.49
N VAL A 204 -3.83 -6.53 14.24
CA VAL A 204 -3.09 -5.26 14.25
C VAL A 204 -3.62 -4.27 13.21
N LEU A 205 -4.02 -4.72 12.02
CA LEU A 205 -4.63 -3.84 11.03
C LEU A 205 -6.03 -3.37 11.45
N LEU A 206 -6.86 -4.28 11.96
CA LEU A 206 -8.26 -4.02 12.31
C LEU A 206 -8.39 -3.11 13.53
N ILE A 207 -7.65 -3.37 14.60
CA ILE A 207 -7.58 -2.51 15.80
C ILE A 207 -7.21 -1.08 15.39
N GLY A 208 -6.13 -0.92 14.61
CA GLY A 208 -5.71 0.42 14.17
C GLY A 208 -6.77 1.13 13.31
N ARG A 209 -7.63 0.41 12.57
CA ARG A 209 -8.73 1.02 11.81
C ARG A 209 -9.95 1.37 12.67
N ILE A 210 -10.20 0.66 13.77
CA ILE A 210 -11.20 1.05 14.78
C ILE A 210 -10.75 2.32 15.49
N LEU A 211 -9.50 2.37 15.95
CA LEU A 211 -8.91 3.54 16.60
C LEU A 211 -8.86 4.79 15.70
N LEU A 212 -8.95 4.63 14.38
CA LEU A 212 -9.06 5.72 13.39
C LEU A 212 -10.52 6.07 13.03
N GLU A 213 -11.49 5.45 13.69
CA GLU A 213 -12.93 5.60 13.42
C GLU A 213 -13.29 5.26 11.96
N LYS A 214 -12.57 4.29 11.35
CA LYS A 214 -12.78 3.82 9.97
C LYS A 214 -13.30 2.38 9.87
N LEU A 215 -13.66 1.78 11.00
CA LEU A 215 -14.21 0.44 11.10
C LEU A 215 -14.90 0.27 12.46
N THR A 216 -16.06 -0.36 12.50
CA THR A 216 -16.71 -0.77 13.76
C THR A 216 -16.14 -2.10 14.27
N ILE A 217 -16.32 -2.40 15.57
CA ILE A 217 -15.94 -3.70 16.15
C ILE A 217 -16.65 -4.86 15.42
N LYS A 218 -17.93 -4.69 15.07
CA LYS A 218 -18.74 -5.70 14.37
C LYS A 218 -18.18 -6.02 12.96
N GLU A 219 -17.76 -5.02 12.21
CA GLU A 219 -17.08 -5.22 10.92
C GLU A 219 -15.67 -5.80 11.09
N ALA A 220 -14.96 -5.44 12.15
CA ALA A 220 -13.65 -6.01 12.43
C ALA A 220 -13.72 -7.51 12.71
N ILE A 221 -14.71 -7.96 13.50
CA ILE A 221 -14.96 -9.38 13.77
C ILE A 221 -15.21 -10.16 12.46
N SER A 222 -16.05 -9.63 11.55
CA SER A 222 -16.32 -10.31 10.27
C SER A 222 -15.10 -10.33 9.33
N LEU A 223 -14.21 -9.33 9.42
CA LEU A 223 -12.97 -9.25 8.64
C LEU A 223 -11.77 -9.98 9.28
N PHE A 224 -11.89 -10.51 10.49
CA PHE A 224 -10.78 -11.17 11.19
C PHE A 224 -10.51 -12.60 10.69
N ASN A 225 -11.56 -13.36 10.39
CA ASN A 225 -11.47 -14.77 9.96
C ASN A 225 -11.89 -15.08 8.51
N PRO A 226 -11.53 -14.29 7.47
CA PRO A 226 -11.79 -14.67 6.08
C PRO A 226 -10.96 -15.89 5.66
N SER A 227 -11.62 -16.75 4.89
CA SER A 227 -11.09 -17.97 4.25
C SER A 227 -10.08 -17.69 3.12
N GLU A 228 -9.97 -16.44 2.66
CA GLU A 228 -9.12 -16.06 1.53
C GLU A 228 -7.85 -15.28 1.91
N SER A 229 -6.87 -15.27 1.00
CA SER A 229 -5.67 -14.45 1.13
C SER A 229 -5.98 -12.97 0.87
N LEU A 230 -6.01 -12.16 1.93
CA LEU A 230 -6.21 -10.72 1.85
C LEU A 230 -4.93 -9.97 1.46
N PHE A 231 -5.09 -8.79 0.86
CA PHE A 231 -4.00 -7.86 0.59
C PHE A 231 -4.33 -6.48 1.16
N SER A 232 -3.34 -5.80 1.75
CA SER A 232 -3.47 -4.41 2.19
C SER A 232 -2.32 -3.55 1.66
N CYS A 233 -2.58 -2.28 1.38
CA CYS A 233 -1.52 -1.37 0.93
C CYS A 233 -0.58 -1.04 2.10
N ARG A 234 0.64 -0.60 1.78
CA ARG A 234 1.65 -0.27 2.81
C ARG A 234 1.18 0.87 3.72
N PHE A 235 0.36 1.78 3.21
CA PHE A 235 -0.20 2.90 3.95
C PHE A 235 -1.05 2.43 5.15
N HIS A 236 -2.01 1.51 4.97
CA HIS A 236 -2.78 1.00 6.11
C HIS A 236 -1.93 0.20 7.10
N TYR A 237 -0.90 -0.51 6.63
CA TYR A 237 0.06 -1.16 7.52
C TYR A 237 0.80 -0.17 8.43
N SER A 238 1.18 1.00 7.92
CA SER A 238 1.81 2.05 8.72
C SER A 238 0.80 2.80 9.59
N GLU A 239 -0.29 3.25 9.00
CA GLU A 239 -1.32 4.06 9.66
C GLU A 239 -1.96 3.33 10.84
N SER A 240 -2.38 2.06 10.65
CA SER A 240 -2.94 1.24 11.74
C SER A 240 -1.93 0.98 12.85
N PHE A 241 -0.68 0.65 12.51
CA PHE A 241 0.35 0.33 13.50
C PHE A 241 0.78 1.59 14.26
N GLU A 242 0.97 2.71 13.57
CA GLU A 242 1.27 4.00 14.19
C GLU A 242 0.13 4.43 15.12
N LYS A 243 -1.15 4.34 14.70
CA LYS A 243 -2.26 4.70 15.60
C LYS A 243 -2.28 3.86 16.87
N ILE A 244 -2.06 2.54 16.79
CA ILE A 244 -1.93 1.68 17.99
C ILE A 244 -0.79 2.15 18.89
N LEU A 245 0.40 2.39 18.33
CA LEU A 245 1.52 2.88 19.13
C LEU A 245 1.23 4.23 19.78
N ASN A 246 0.50 5.12 19.11
CA ASN A 246 0.15 6.43 19.66
C ASN A 246 -0.87 6.32 20.80
N THR A 247 -1.92 5.51 20.62
CA THR A 247 -2.96 5.29 21.64
C THR A 247 -2.38 4.66 22.91
N CYS A 248 -1.41 3.75 22.76
CA CYS A 248 -0.68 3.17 23.90
C CYS A 248 0.56 3.99 24.35
N GLU A 249 0.77 5.19 23.80
CA GLU A 249 1.95 6.07 24.05
C GLU A 249 3.34 5.41 23.85
N ILE A 250 3.39 4.35 23.02
CA ILE A 250 4.59 3.54 22.77
C ILE A 250 5.53 4.24 21.79
N ALA A 251 6.46 5.04 22.32
CA ALA A 251 7.55 5.64 21.54
C ALA A 251 8.51 4.59 20.90
N ASN A 252 8.60 3.37 21.46
CA ASN A 252 9.40 2.28 20.88
C ASN A 252 8.82 0.88 21.22
N PRO A 253 8.25 0.15 20.26
CA PRO A 253 7.62 -1.17 20.49
C PRO A 253 8.60 -2.31 20.84
N TYR A 254 9.91 -2.07 20.84
CA TYR A 254 10.89 -3.00 21.40
C TYR A 254 11.12 -2.81 22.90
N LYS A 255 10.72 -1.67 23.48
CA LYS A 255 10.69 -1.47 24.93
C LYS A 255 9.33 -1.90 25.48
N VAL A 256 9.31 -2.35 26.72
CA VAL A 256 8.06 -2.60 27.46
C VAL A 256 7.48 -1.25 27.84
N ALA A 257 6.20 -1.04 27.57
CA ALA A 257 5.46 0.14 28.03
C ALA A 257 4.74 -0.19 29.35
N PRO A 258 4.55 0.77 30.26
CA PRO A 258 3.56 0.66 31.34
C PRO A 258 2.18 0.42 30.71
N TRP A 259 1.50 -0.64 31.13
CA TRP A 259 0.30 -1.16 30.46
C TRP A 259 -0.98 -0.50 30.96
N GLU A 260 -0.92 0.38 31.96
CA GLU A 260 -2.06 1.17 32.43
C GLU A 260 -2.68 2.04 31.31
N LEU A 261 -1.89 2.38 30.28
CA LEU A 261 -2.31 3.11 29.07
C LEU A 261 -2.83 2.19 27.93
N THR A 262 -2.93 0.88 28.14
CA THR A 262 -3.28 -0.09 27.07
C THR A 262 -4.70 -0.63 27.13
N LYS A 263 -5.48 -0.28 28.17
CA LYS A 263 -6.81 -0.87 28.41
C LYS A 263 -7.76 -0.75 27.21
N GLU A 264 -7.91 0.43 26.62
CA GLU A 264 -8.76 0.64 25.43
C GLU A 264 -8.39 -0.32 24.29
N VAL A 265 -7.09 -0.46 24.01
CA VAL A 265 -6.59 -1.32 22.95
C VAL A 265 -6.79 -2.80 23.28
N MET A 266 -6.64 -3.19 24.55
CA MET A 266 -6.86 -4.56 25.01
C MET A 266 -8.34 -4.96 25.07
N ASP A 267 -9.24 -4.03 25.39
CA ASP A 267 -10.69 -4.22 25.31
C ASP A 267 -11.09 -4.51 23.86
N LEU A 268 -10.55 -3.74 22.89
CA LEU A 268 -10.74 -3.99 21.46
C LEU A 268 -10.11 -5.32 20.98
N VAL A 269 -8.93 -5.70 21.48
CA VAL A 269 -8.28 -6.98 21.16
C VAL A 269 -9.12 -8.15 21.67
N THR A 270 -9.59 -8.09 22.91
CA THR A 270 -10.44 -9.12 23.53
C THR A 270 -11.78 -9.25 22.81
N ALA A 271 -12.36 -8.14 22.35
CA ALA A 271 -13.61 -8.14 21.59
C ALA A 271 -13.51 -8.82 20.20
N ILE A 272 -12.33 -8.79 19.56
CA ILE A 272 -12.13 -9.36 18.21
C ILE A 272 -11.48 -10.76 18.28
N TRP A 273 -10.54 -10.96 19.20
CA TRP A 273 -9.81 -12.20 19.41
C TRP A 273 -9.75 -12.53 20.91
N PRO A 274 -10.81 -13.13 21.48
CA PRO A 274 -10.84 -13.55 22.87
C PRO A 274 -9.69 -14.50 23.22
N GLY A 275 -9.15 -14.36 24.43
CA GLY A 275 -8.07 -15.20 24.96
C GLY A 275 -6.65 -14.72 24.63
N ILE A 276 -6.49 -13.59 23.94
CA ILE A 276 -5.18 -12.93 23.78
C ILE A 276 -4.91 -12.01 24.97
N ASP A 277 -3.89 -12.34 25.77
CA ASP A 277 -3.42 -11.47 26.85
C ASP A 277 -2.46 -10.36 26.37
N GLU A 278 -2.07 -9.48 27.28
CA GLU A 278 -1.18 -8.34 27.01
C GLU A 278 0.22 -8.76 26.52
N ASN A 279 0.76 -9.87 27.04
CA ASN A 279 2.08 -10.38 26.67
C ASN A 279 2.04 -11.00 25.27
N GLU A 280 0.98 -11.75 24.98
CA GLU A 280 0.64 -12.32 23.68
C GLU A 280 0.45 -11.21 22.64
N PHE A 281 -0.31 -10.16 22.93
CA PHE A 281 -0.48 -9.01 22.02
C PHE A 281 0.81 -8.21 21.84
N SER A 282 1.61 -8.02 22.90
CA SER A 282 2.94 -7.42 22.81
C SER A 282 3.88 -8.24 21.91
N ARG A 283 3.83 -9.57 22.00
CA ARG A 283 4.55 -10.50 21.11
C ARG A 283 4.08 -10.35 19.66
N ILE A 284 2.77 -10.22 19.43
CA ILE A 284 2.16 -9.97 18.12
C ILE A 284 2.67 -8.65 17.51
N LEU A 285 2.62 -7.52 18.24
CA LEU A 285 3.12 -6.22 17.74
C LEU A 285 4.61 -6.26 17.39
N LYS A 286 5.43 -6.89 18.25
CA LYS A 286 6.87 -7.10 18.00
C LYS A 286 7.11 -8.00 16.78
N GLY A 287 6.31 -9.05 16.60
CA GLY A 287 6.34 -9.96 15.44
C GLY A 287 5.95 -9.25 14.14
N PHE A 288 4.86 -8.50 14.16
CA PHE A 288 4.37 -7.69 13.04
C PHE A 288 5.42 -6.69 12.55
N LEU A 289 6.08 -5.97 13.45
CA LEU A 289 7.17 -5.07 13.12
C LEU A 289 8.43 -5.81 12.59
N ARG A 290 8.75 -6.99 13.13
CA ARG A 290 9.87 -7.82 12.63
C ARG A 290 9.64 -8.27 11.19
N ALA A 291 8.42 -8.72 10.87
CA ALA A 291 8.02 -9.13 9.53
C ALA A 291 8.01 -7.97 8.52
N ASN A 292 7.60 -6.78 8.96
CA ASN A 292 7.44 -5.61 8.09
C ASN A 292 8.64 -4.66 8.15
N LYS A 293 9.76 -5.05 7.52
CA LYS A 293 11.01 -4.25 7.46
C LYS A 293 10.81 -2.78 7.03
N PHE A 294 9.80 -2.48 6.20
CA PHE A 294 9.50 -1.11 5.80
C PHE A 294 8.94 -0.25 6.95
N LEU A 295 8.19 -0.84 7.89
CA LEU A 295 7.75 -0.16 9.11
C LEU A 295 8.94 0.18 10.02
N LYS A 296 9.98 -0.68 10.08
CA LYS A 296 11.22 -0.32 10.78
C LYS A 296 11.89 0.91 10.18
N SER A 297 11.93 1.02 8.84
CA SER A 297 12.46 2.21 8.17
C SER A 297 11.54 3.44 8.25
N LEU A 298 10.25 3.26 8.56
CA LEU A 298 9.29 4.36 8.71
C LEU A 298 9.32 4.91 10.13
N LEU A 299 9.28 4.02 11.13
CA LEU A 299 9.40 4.30 12.56
C LEU A 299 10.86 4.56 13.00
N ASN A 300 11.82 4.40 12.08
CA ASN A 300 13.27 4.55 12.30
C ASN A 300 13.85 3.66 13.41
N LEU A 301 13.30 2.44 13.54
CA LEU A 301 13.70 1.42 14.50
C LEU A 301 14.85 0.54 13.95
N ASP A 302 15.95 1.17 13.54
CA ASP A 302 17.19 0.48 13.14
C ASP A 302 18.00 0.06 14.38
N TYR A 303 17.53 -1.00 15.02
CA TYR A 303 18.24 -1.64 16.12
C TYR A 303 19.42 -2.46 15.57
N LYS A 304 20.61 -1.85 15.47
CA LYS A 304 21.87 -2.60 15.52
C LYS A 304 21.96 -3.24 16.89
N GLN A 305 21.48 -4.48 16.97
CA GLN A 305 21.66 -5.35 18.14
C GLN A 305 23.16 -5.64 18.27
N SER A 306 23.87 -4.79 19.02
CA SER A 306 25.20 -5.08 19.53
C SER A 306 25.10 -6.30 20.43
N ARG A 307 25.22 -7.50 19.83
CA ARG A 307 25.54 -8.72 20.55
C ARG A 307 26.93 -8.55 21.12
N ILE A 308 27.00 -7.95 22.31
CA ILE A 308 28.15 -8.09 23.19
C ILE A 308 28.20 -9.58 23.51
N ALA A 309 29.10 -10.30 22.85
CA ALA A 309 29.38 -11.68 23.22
C ALA A 309 29.85 -11.66 24.69
N PRO A 310 29.37 -12.57 25.55
CA PRO A 310 29.79 -12.60 26.93
C PRO A 310 31.30 -12.81 26.97
N LYS A 311 32.04 -11.84 27.53
CA LYS A 311 33.46 -12.03 27.83
C LYS A 311 33.56 -13.22 28.79
N ARG A 312 34.06 -14.36 28.29
CA ARG A 312 34.58 -15.40 29.18
C ARG A 312 35.76 -14.81 29.91
N ILE A 313 35.60 -14.60 31.21
CA ILE A 313 36.72 -14.33 32.10
C ILE A 313 37.38 -15.69 32.34
N HIS A 314 38.63 -15.82 31.95
CA HIS A 314 39.57 -16.77 32.55
C HIS A 314 40.86 -16.00 32.85
N PRO A 315 41.52 -16.29 33.99
CA PRO A 315 42.62 -15.47 34.48
C PRO A 315 43.98 -15.85 33.86
N ASP A 316 44.88 -14.88 33.92
CA ASP A 316 46.34 -14.96 34.00
C ASP A 316 47.11 -15.84 33.00
N SER A 317 47.86 -15.17 32.11
CA SER A 317 49.31 -15.40 32.02
C SER A 317 50.01 -14.16 31.45
N ASN A 318 51.08 -13.72 32.10
CA ASN A 318 52.00 -12.72 31.55
C ASN A 318 52.81 -13.31 30.38
N ILE A 319 53.19 -12.48 29.42
CA ILE A 319 54.50 -12.46 28.73
C ILE A 319 54.58 -11.15 27.93
N LEU A 320 55.70 -10.43 28.04
CA LEU A 320 56.04 -9.32 27.13
C LEU A 320 56.51 -9.90 25.80
N GLU A 321 56.14 -9.28 24.68
CA GLU A 321 57.13 -8.95 23.64
C GLU A 321 56.64 -7.89 22.65
N ASN A 322 57.59 -7.11 22.12
CA ASN A 322 57.34 -6.05 21.16
C ASN A 322 57.15 -6.63 19.74
N SER A 323 56.14 -6.17 19.01
CA SER A 323 56.27 -6.03 17.55
C SER A 323 55.32 -4.97 16.99
N GLU A 324 55.84 -4.20 16.04
CA GLU A 324 55.13 -3.11 15.37
C GLU A 324 53.97 -3.67 14.54
N ASN A 325 52.74 -3.20 14.81
CA ASN A 325 51.60 -3.47 13.93
C ASN A 325 51.08 -2.16 13.33
N VAL A 326 51.62 -1.85 12.15
CA VAL A 326 51.17 -0.75 11.27
C VAL A 326 49.65 -0.82 11.08
N PRO A 327 48.91 0.30 11.25
CA PRO A 327 47.49 0.32 10.98
C PRO A 327 47.21 -0.07 9.52
N LYS A 328 46.41 -1.12 9.30
CA LYS A 328 45.94 -1.48 7.95
C LYS A 328 45.02 -0.38 7.42
N ILE A 329 45.61 0.57 6.71
CA ILE A 329 44.91 1.61 5.94
C ILE A 329 43.86 0.90 5.06
N PRO A 330 42.57 1.27 5.13
CA PRO A 330 41.57 0.74 4.22
C PRO A 330 42.00 1.03 2.79
N LYS A 331 42.02 0.01 1.92
CA LYS A 331 42.40 0.17 0.51
C LYS A 331 41.53 1.23 -0.15
N ILE A 332 42.06 2.45 -0.29
CA ILE A 332 41.42 3.53 -1.03
C ILE A 332 41.40 3.11 -2.49
N SER A 333 40.24 2.69 -2.98
CA SER A 333 40.06 2.48 -4.41
C SER A 333 40.28 3.82 -5.12
N THR A 334 41.29 3.91 -5.97
CA THR A 334 41.65 5.08 -6.79
C THR A 334 40.66 5.34 -7.94
N GLY A 335 39.36 5.16 -7.67
CA GLY A 335 38.30 5.62 -8.55
C GLY A 335 38.11 7.12 -8.39
N ASN A 336 38.14 7.86 -9.50
CA ASN A 336 37.87 9.29 -9.53
C ASN A 336 36.61 9.64 -8.71
N PRO A 337 36.65 10.65 -7.82
CA PRO A 337 35.53 10.99 -6.95
C PRO A 337 34.32 11.36 -7.81
N LYS A 338 33.21 10.63 -7.62
CA LYS A 338 31.98 10.84 -8.39
C LYS A 338 31.45 12.24 -8.16
N LYS A 339 31.48 13.07 -9.20
CA LYS A 339 30.85 14.40 -9.21
C LYS A 339 29.36 14.25 -9.51
N TYR A 340 28.54 15.00 -8.79
CA TYR A 340 27.08 15.04 -8.96
C TYR A 340 26.65 16.44 -9.34
N LYS A 341 25.70 16.55 -10.28
CA LYS A 341 25.13 17.82 -10.72
C LYS A 341 24.08 18.30 -9.72
N CYS A 342 24.18 19.53 -9.23
CA CYS A 342 23.15 20.16 -8.42
C CYS A 342 21.89 20.42 -9.28
N SER A 343 20.71 20.06 -8.80
CA SER A 343 19.44 20.28 -9.52
C SER A 343 18.98 21.74 -9.51
N ILE A 344 19.61 22.62 -8.73
CA ILE A 344 19.29 24.05 -8.64
C ILE A 344 20.28 24.85 -9.49
N CYS A 345 21.53 25.06 -9.06
CA CYS A 345 22.52 25.83 -9.83
C CYS A 345 23.15 25.09 -11.03
N SER A 346 22.79 23.84 -11.31
CA SER A 346 23.41 23.01 -12.37
C SER A 346 24.93 22.75 -12.23
N GLU A 347 25.60 23.18 -11.17
CA GLU A 347 27.03 22.93 -10.97
C GLU A 347 27.35 21.49 -10.57
N PHE A 348 28.52 21.01 -10.98
CA PHE A 348 29.05 19.72 -10.53
C PHE A 348 29.84 19.89 -9.22
N LYS A 349 29.43 19.16 -8.17
CA LYS A 349 30.13 19.12 -6.87
C LYS A 349 30.51 17.69 -6.50
N ASN A 350 31.50 17.53 -5.61
CA ASN A 350 31.91 16.22 -5.09
C ASN A 350 30.79 15.60 -4.22
N SER A 351 30.83 14.28 -4.05
CA SER A 351 29.86 13.52 -3.24
C SER A 351 29.66 14.03 -1.81
N GLU A 352 30.69 14.60 -1.20
CA GLU A 352 30.66 15.17 0.16
C GLU A 352 29.95 16.53 0.25
N LYS A 353 29.80 17.22 -0.88
CA LYS A 353 29.17 18.56 -0.98
C LYS A 353 27.80 18.51 -1.65
N ILE A 354 27.23 17.31 -1.82
CA ILE A 354 25.92 17.03 -2.42
C ILE A 354 25.10 16.18 -1.46
N SER A 355 23.97 16.72 -1.03
CA SER A 355 22.92 15.96 -0.38
C SER A 355 22.04 15.30 -1.44
N GLY A 356 21.94 13.98 -1.38
CA GLY A 356 21.03 13.18 -2.19
C GLY A 356 19.66 13.07 -1.53
N PHE A 357 18.67 13.78 -2.05
CA PHE A 357 17.30 13.78 -1.54
C PHE A 357 16.47 12.70 -2.23
N ARG A 358 15.57 12.04 -1.48
CA ARG A 358 14.51 11.21 -2.06
C ARG A 358 13.27 12.07 -2.21
N LEU A 359 12.67 12.04 -3.40
CA LEU A 359 11.41 12.73 -3.67
C LEU A 359 10.25 11.89 -3.11
N ASN A 360 9.96 12.13 -1.83
CA ASN A 360 8.89 11.49 -1.07
C ASN A 360 7.74 12.49 -0.79
N GLY A 361 7.51 13.46 -1.68
CA GLY A 361 6.66 14.62 -1.37
C GLY A 361 7.39 15.64 -0.51
N GLN A 362 8.65 15.93 -0.83
CA GLN A 362 9.50 16.96 -0.18
C GLN A 362 10.00 18.02 -1.17
N GLU A 363 9.81 17.79 -2.47
CA GLU A 363 10.07 18.69 -3.59
C GLU A 363 9.50 20.11 -3.39
N TYR A 364 8.33 20.23 -2.76
CA TYR A 364 7.73 21.54 -2.48
C TYR A 364 8.56 22.38 -1.50
N LEU A 365 9.36 21.80 -0.59
CA LEU A 365 10.19 22.58 0.34
C LEU A 365 11.27 23.37 -0.40
N ILE A 366 11.74 22.83 -1.52
CA ILE A 366 12.71 23.49 -2.39
C ILE A 366 12.04 24.67 -3.08
N ALA A 367 10.88 24.43 -3.70
CA ALA A 367 10.06 25.51 -4.27
C ALA A 367 9.77 26.62 -3.25
N VAL A 368 9.29 26.26 -2.06
CA VAL A 368 8.96 27.20 -0.98
C VAL A 368 10.18 28.01 -0.52
N GLY A 369 11.31 27.35 -0.22
CA GLY A 369 12.51 28.07 0.22
C GLY A 369 13.12 28.97 -0.86
N MET A 370 13.08 28.55 -2.12
CA MET A 370 13.60 29.36 -3.23
C MET A 370 12.67 30.55 -3.58
N VAL A 371 11.35 30.41 -3.38
CA VAL A 371 10.36 31.47 -3.57
C VAL A 371 10.40 32.48 -2.42
N LEU A 372 10.44 32.02 -1.16
CA LEU A 372 10.61 32.88 0.01
C LEU A 372 11.94 33.64 0.01
N GLY A 373 12.95 33.11 -0.69
CA GLY A 373 14.27 33.73 -0.83
C GLY A 373 14.38 34.64 -2.04
N GLU A 374 13.26 34.88 -2.75
CA GLU A 374 13.15 35.69 -3.96
C GLU A 374 14.05 35.22 -5.13
N VAL A 375 14.60 34.00 -5.05
CA VAL A 375 15.44 33.40 -6.09
C VAL A 375 14.60 32.85 -7.24
N TRP A 376 13.40 32.34 -6.94
CA TRP A 376 12.44 31.83 -7.93
C TRP A 376 11.10 32.53 -7.84
N THR A 377 10.47 32.76 -8.99
CA THR A 377 9.03 33.08 -9.07
C THR A 377 8.19 31.82 -8.81
N ASP A 378 6.91 32.00 -8.46
CA ASP A 378 5.93 30.91 -8.35
C ASP A 378 5.92 30.02 -9.62
N GLU A 379 6.13 30.61 -10.79
CA GLU A 379 6.14 29.89 -12.07
C GLU A 379 7.43 29.11 -12.30
N GLN A 380 8.60 29.66 -11.95
CA GLN A 380 9.86 28.91 -11.97
C GLN A 380 9.83 27.72 -11.01
N ALA A 381 9.25 27.90 -9.82
CA ALA A 381 9.08 26.86 -8.83
C ALA A 381 8.13 25.73 -9.30
N LYS A 382 6.99 26.06 -9.94
CA LYS A 382 6.11 25.06 -10.57
C LYS A 382 6.81 24.29 -11.69
N ASN A 383 7.54 24.98 -12.56
CA ASN A 383 8.29 24.35 -13.64
C ASN A 383 9.40 23.44 -13.11
N PHE A 384 10.09 23.83 -12.04
CA PHE A 384 11.05 22.96 -11.34
C PHE A 384 10.38 21.67 -10.85
N ILE A 385 9.27 21.75 -10.10
CA ILE A 385 8.54 20.59 -9.59
C ILE A 385 8.09 19.67 -10.73
N SER A 386 7.52 20.23 -11.79
CA SER A 386 7.11 19.48 -12.99
C SER A 386 8.30 18.75 -13.63
N SER A 387 9.47 19.40 -13.72
CA SER A 387 10.69 18.80 -14.29
C SER A 387 11.27 17.64 -13.46
N ILE A 388 10.90 17.51 -12.19
CA ILE A 388 11.37 16.44 -11.30
C ILE A 388 10.29 15.41 -10.94
N ASN A 389 9.05 15.63 -11.38
CA ASN A 389 7.96 14.68 -11.19
C ASN A 389 8.33 13.30 -11.78
N GLY A 390 8.07 12.23 -11.04
CA GLY A 390 8.47 10.86 -11.39
C GLY A 390 9.95 10.50 -11.16
N LYS A 391 10.85 11.45 -10.83
CA LYS A 391 12.22 11.11 -10.41
C LYS A 391 12.22 10.58 -8.98
N LEU A 392 12.98 9.52 -8.72
CA LEU A 392 13.10 8.95 -7.36
C LEU A 392 14.05 9.75 -6.45
N ARG A 393 14.99 10.52 -7.03
CA ARG A 393 16.00 11.30 -6.32
C ARG A 393 16.42 12.53 -7.11
N ILE A 394 16.86 13.54 -6.36
CA ILE A 394 17.58 14.72 -6.86
C ILE A 394 18.81 14.97 -5.98
N SER A 395 19.77 15.72 -6.51
CA SER A 395 21.01 16.09 -5.84
C SER A 395 21.06 17.60 -5.66
N ILE A 396 21.17 18.08 -4.43
CA ILE A 396 21.28 19.51 -4.13
C ILE A 396 22.60 19.72 -3.38
N CYS A 397 23.33 20.79 -3.69
CA CYS A 397 24.56 21.08 -2.93
C CYS A 397 24.22 21.62 -1.53
N GLU A 398 25.15 21.49 -0.59
CA GLU A 398 24.92 21.94 0.79
C GLU A 398 24.60 23.44 0.91
N ILE A 399 25.05 24.27 -0.05
CA ILE A 399 24.78 25.71 -0.10
C ILE A 399 23.26 25.96 -0.25
N HIS A 400 22.64 25.51 -1.34
CA HIS A 400 21.18 25.68 -1.50
C HIS A 400 20.39 24.94 -0.42
N ARG A 401 20.90 23.81 0.10
CA ARG A 401 20.28 23.15 1.25
C ARG A 401 20.25 24.10 2.46
N PHE A 402 21.36 24.76 2.76
CA PHE A 402 21.46 25.72 3.84
C PHE A 402 20.55 26.93 3.60
N GLU A 403 20.62 27.55 2.42
CA GLU A 403 19.77 28.69 2.01
C GLU A 403 18.28 28.39 2.20
N ILE A 404 17.77 27.30 1.59
CA ILE A 404 16.36 26.87 1.73
C ILE A 404 15.95 26.73 3.20
N ASN A 405 16.83 26.22 4.07
CA ASN A 405 16.55 26.12 5.49
C ASN A 405 16.53 27.48 6.18
N CYS A 406 17.55 28.31 5.97
CA CYS A 406 17.64 29.65 6.55
C CYS A 406 16.43 30.51 6.17
N THR A 407 16.04 30.53 4.91
CA THR A 407 14.89 31.30 4.43
C THR A 407 13.58 30.85 5.07
N ILE A 408 13.32 29.54 5.19
CA ILE A 408 12.09 29.04 5.84
C ILE A 408 12.13 29.30 7.37
N LEU A 409 13.29 29.19 8.02
CA LEU A 409 13.42 29.55 9.44
C LEU A 409 13.19 31.05 9.66
N GLN A 410 13.71 31.90 8.77
CA GLN A 410 13.54 33.35 8.80
C GLN A 410 12.09 33.78 8.57
N SER A 411 11.37 33.17 7.63
CA SER A 411 9.94 33.46 7.41
C SER A 411 9.06 33.10 8.62
N LEU A 412 9.50 32.11 9.41
CA LEU A 412 8.88 31.69 10.67
C LEU A 412 9.39 32.45 11.91
N LYS A 413 10.32 33.41 11.74
CA LYS A 413 11.01 34.16 12.81
C LYS A 413 11.59 33.25 13.92
N ILE A 414 12.26 32.18 13.51
CA ILE A 414 12.97 31.26 14.40
C ILE A 414 14.42 31.08 13.92
N GLU A 415 15.35 30.87 14.85
CA GLU A 415 16.78 30.72 14.57
C GLU A 415 17.14 29.29 14.17
N ASN A 416 16.40 28.30 14.68
CA ASN A 416 16.71 26.89 14.46
C ASN A 416 15.47 26.00 14.44
N ILE A 417 15.63 24.83 13.81
CA ILE A 417 14.54 23.86 13.60
C ILE A 417 13.94 23.26 14.88
N HIS A 418 14.60 23.40 16.04
CA HIS A 418 14.04 22.96 17.33
C HIS A 418 13.11 24.00 17.96
N GLN A 419 13.18 25.26 17.53
CA GLN A 419 12.23 26.32 17.90
C GLN A 419 10.93 26.28 17.05
N LEU A 420 10.82 25.37 16.06
CA LEU A 420 9.64 25.26 15.19
C LEU A 420 8.31 25.12 15.97
N LYS A 421 8.37 24.48 17.15
CA LYS A 421 7.24 24.33 18.08
C LYS A 421 6.78 25.61 18.78
N PHE A 422 7.62 26.65 18.79
CA PHE A 422 7.34 27.95 19.41
C PHE A 422 6.88 29.00 18.41
N CYS A 423 6.90 28.70 17.10
CA CYS A 423 6.53 29.63 16.05
C CYS A 423 5.10 30.19 16.22
N SER A 424 4.89 31.42 15.77
CA SER A 424 3.55 32.01 15.71
C SER A 424 2.67 31.29 14.69
N PHE A 425 1.42 31.03 15.06
CA PHE A 425 0.42 30.45 14.18
C PHE A 425 0.24 31.26 12.89
N SER A 426 0.18 32.59 12.98
CA SER A 426 0.02 33.48 11.81
C SER A 426 1.19 33.40 10.82
N LEU A 427 2.43 33.29 11.31
CA LEU A 427 3.60 33.11 10.44
C LEU A 427 3.59 31.72 9.77
N PHE A 428 3.18 30.69 10.52
CA PHE A 428 3.11 29.34 10.00
C PHE A 428 1.98 29.16 8.97
N ASP A 429 0.83 29.80 9.17
CA ASP A 429 -0.28 29.76 8.22
C ASP A 429 0.06 30.48 6.90
N ASN A 430 0.74 31.62 6.97
CA ASN A 430 1.28 32.30 5.78
C ASN A 430 2.26 31.39 5.01
N LEU A 431 3.16 30.68 5.73
CA LEU A 431 4.05 29.69 5.13
C LEU A 431 3.28 28.52 4.49
N MET A 432 2.20 28.07 5.12
CA MET A 432 1.34 27.00 4.62
C MET A 432 0.55 27.42 3.37
N GLU A 433 0.10 28.68 3.27
CA GLU A 433 -0.53 29.23 2.08
C GLU A 433 0.43 29.15 0.88
N ILE A 434 1.65 29.68 1.04
CA ILE A 434 2.72 29.60 0.02
C ILE A 434 3.03 28.14 -0.33
N SER A 435 3.11 27.26 0.67
CA SER A 435 3.38 25.82 0.46
C SER A 435 2.28 25.10 -0.32
N ARG A 436 1.01 25.49 -0.13
CA ARG A 436 -0.14 24.89 -0.83
C ARG A 436 -0.20 25.26 -2.31
N LYS A 437 0.41 26.38 -2.74
CA LYS A 437 0.61 26.69 -4.18
C LYS A 437 1.36 25.59 -4.93
N PHE A 438 2.24 24.86 -4.22
CA PHE A 438 3.11 23.81 -4.77
C PHE A 438 2.68 22.39 -4.36
N CYS A 439 1.95 22.27 -3.26
CA CYS A 439 1.40 21.00 -2.77
C CYS A 439 -0.01 21.22 -2.18
N PRO A 440 -1.08 21.24 -3.01
CA PRO A 440 -2.43 21.65 -2.56
C PRO A 440 -2.99 20.86 -1.38
N ASN A 441 -2.68 19.57 -1.30
CA ASN A 441 -3.14 18.66 -0.24
C ASN A 441 -2.20 18.63 0.99
N LEU A 442 -1.39 19.66 1.21
CA LEU A 442 -0.41 19.68 2.29
C LEU A 442 -1.03 20.07 3.64
N THR A 443 -0.84 19.19 4.64
CA THR A 443 -1.20 19.42 6.05
C THR A 443 -0.02 20.02 6.83
N MET A 444 -0.31 20.78 7.90
CA MET A 444 0.71 21.34 8.79
C MET A 444 1.63 20.25 9.38
N SER A 445 1.05 19.13 9.82
CA SER A 445 1.79 17.97 10.32
C SER A 445 2.79 17.41 9.30
N ARG A 446 2.40 17.35 8.03
CA ARG A 446 3.27 16.87 6.94
C ARG A 446 4.31 17.90 6.56
N PHE A 447 4.02 19.20 6.66
CA PHE A 447 5.04 20.25 6.56
C PHE A 447 6.08 20.11 7.67
N PHE A 448 5.68 20.09 8.94
CA PHE A 448 6.55 19.95 10.12
C PHE A 448 7.53 18.78 9.98
N LEU A 449 7.00 17.59 9.68
CA LEU A 449 7.81 16.37 9.54
C LEU A 449 8.79 16.47 8.36
N ASN A 450 8.33 16.93 7.20
CA ASN A 450 9.18 17.06 6.02
C ASN A 450 10.28 18.11 6.22
N PHE A 451 9.94 19.28 6.75
CA PHE A 451 10.89 20.36 6.95
C PHE A 451 11.96 19.96 7.96
N PHE A 452 11.58 19.38 9.11
CA PHE A 452 12.55 18.90 10.09
C PHE A 452 13.52 17.83 9.53
N HIS A 453 13.05 16.95 8.66
CA HIS A 453 13.92 16.00 7.94
C HIS A 453 14.83 16.69 6.92
N PHE A 454 14.31 17.68 6.20
CA PHE A 454 15.06 18.48 5.23
C PHE A 454 16.16 19.30 5.91
N SER A 455 15.91 19.91 7.07
CA SER A 455 16.91 20.68 7.83
C SER A 455 17.97 19.78 8.46
N THR A 456 17.55 18.77 9.22
CA THR A 456 18.50 18.00 10.04
C THR A 456 19.27 16.93 9.28
N GLY A 457 18.78 16.49 8.11
CA GLY A 457 19.28 15.31 7.39
C GLY A 457 19.13 13.99 8.14
N LYS A 458 18.62 14.04 9.37
CA LYS A 458 18.41 12.91 10.26
C LYS A 458 16.95 12.50 10.14
N LYS A 459 16.71 11.20 9.99
CA LYS A 459 15.36 10.63 10.05
C LYS A 459 14.84 10.52 11.49
N ASN A 460 15.23 11.43 12.39
CA ASN A 460 14.91 11.31 13.80
C ASN A 460 13.48 11.84 14.09
N ILE A 461 12.49 11.03 13.71
CA ILE A 461 11.06 11.38 13.77
C ILE A 461 10.59 11.70 15.19
N SER A 462 11.16 11.09 16.24
CA SER A 462 10.68 11.36 17.61
C SER A 462 10.84 12.83 17.99
N LYS A 463 11.94 13.49 17.57
CA LYS A 463 12.15 14.92 17.84
C LYS A 463 11.24 15.83 16.99
N SER A 464 11.01 15.51 15.72
CA SER A 464 10.08 16.30 14.88
C SER A 464 8.64 16.14 15.31
N ARG A 465 8.27 14.93 15.76
CA ARG A 465 6.93 14.60 16.21
C ARG A 465 6.60 15.18 17.58
N SER A 466 7.53 15.12 18.53
CA SER A 466 7.41 15.84 19.82
C SER A 466 7.17 17.32 19.57
N ALA A 467 8.03 17.96 18.75
CA ALA A 467 7.88 19.37 18.41
C ALA A 467 6.53 19.71 17.74
N TYR A 468 5.98 18.82 16.90
CA TYR A 468 4.65 19.04 16.32
C TYR A 468 3.51 18.85 17.34
N LEU A 469 3.60 17.85 18.23
CA LEU A 469 2.58 17.64 19.27
C LEU A 469 2.56 18.81 20.25
N GLU A 470 3.72 19.24 20.73
CA GLU A 470 3.86 20.42 21.61
C GLU A 470 3.31 21.70 20.94
N TYR A 471 3.49 21.88 19.63
CA TYR A 471 2.88 22.98 18.86
C TYR A 471 1.35 22.85 18.78
N TYR A 472 0.85 21.64 18.51
CA TYR A 472 -0.58 21.38 18.34
C TYR A 472 -1.35 21.52 19.66
N GLU A 473 -0.78 21.02 20.77
CA GLU A 473 -1.29 21.20 22.13
C GLU A 473 -1.38 22.68 22.49
N LYS A 474 -0.31 23.45 22.24
CA LYS A 474 -0.29 24.91 22.45
C LYS A 474 -1.35 25.65 21.63
N LEU A 475 -1.63 25.20 20.40
CA LEU A 475 -2.68 25.77 19.56
C LEU A 475 -4.10 25.50 20.12
N HIS A 476 -4.31 24.36 20.78
CA HIS A 476 -5.63 23.92 21.27
C HIS A 476 -5.87 24.21 22.75
N SER A 477 -4.83 24.53 23.53
CA SER A 477 -4.93 24.92 24.94
C SER A 477 -5.46 26.34 25.16
N GLY A 478 -5.61 27.13 24.09
CA GLY A 478 -6.02 28.54 24.18
C GLY A 478 -4.95 29.47 24.74
N GLU A 479 -3.69 29.01 24.88
CA GLU A 479 -2.56 29.86 25.26
C GLU A 479 -2.20 30.85 24.13
N ASN A 480 -2.96 31.94 24.08
CA ASN A 480 -2.86 32.96 23.05
C ASN A 480 -1.54 33.77 23.21
N THR A 481 -0.44 33.27 22.65
CA THR A 481 0.91 33.81 22.89
C THR A 481 1.21 35.16 22.24
N GLU A 482 0.26 35.76 21.50
CA GLU A 482 0.41 37.15 21.02
C GLU A 482 0.63 38.16 22.16
N LYS A 483 0.24 37.84 23.40
CA LYS A 483 0.53 38.66 24.59
C LYS A 483 1.82 38.32 25.35
N LYS A 484 2.54 37.23 25.02
CA LYS A 484 3.78 36.82 25.74
C LYS A 484 5.08 37.14 24.99
N LEU A 485 5.02 37.57 23.73
CA LEU A 485 6.20 37.94 22.93
C LEU A 485 6.60 39.43 23.01
N CYS A 486 5.83 40.27 23.72
CA CYS A 486 6.14 41.70 23.94
C CYS A 486 6.77 42.02 25.30
N HIS A 487 7.25 41.02 26.05
CA HIS A 487 7.85 41.20 27.39
C HIS A 487 9.21 40.49 27.56
N LEU A 488 9.95 40.33 26.47
CA LEU A 488 11.37 39.97 26.46
C LEU A 488 12.09 40.82 25.38
N GLU A 489 12.13 42.13 25.63
CA GLU A 489 13.19 43.04 25.16
C GLU A 489 14.18 43.25 26.32
#